data_AF-A0AA40E3S7-F1
#
_entry.id   AF-A0AA40E3S7-F1
#
_cell.length_a   1.000
_cell.length_b   1.000
_cell.length_c   1.000
_cell.angle_alpha   90.00
_cell.angle_beta   90.00
_cell.angle_gamma   90.00
#
_symmetry.space_group_name_H-M   'P 1'
#
loop_
_entity.id
_entity.type
_entity.pdbx_description
1 polymer ?
#
loop_
_entity_poly.entity_id
_entity_poly.type
_entity_poly.pdbx_seq_one_letter_code
_entity_poly.pdbx_strand_id
1 'polypeptide(L)'
;MTSNSNSSSSSSSSSSSSRGILIFDFDGTITTQDTINTLASLPTSHHPSEETKGHGELWEEIVEGYVADHAAHTKTYSPDADSRTTLAQELEYLESLRQPEGASIRKVSGGGLFADLKEEDFRGFGEGVVDHGRGGHEQEGEEGERVRLRRGFKEFVSKYREQGWEIGVVSVNWSRDFIKGVITAHCGGGVDGVEVVANGIRYPEGAIEGPEELRGGEVMMTAGDKLRGMELLRQKGDNKGREKKVVYFGDSTTDLACLVEADLGVVVCDREEGKLLMTLRRIGFGVPHVGGYKGEEGGKGLVWARDFEEVRGSGVVEGLMR
;
A
#
# COMPACT_ATOMS: atom_id res chain seq x y z
N MET A 1 70.92 -9.13 -6.22
CA MET A 1 69.84 -8.17 -6.56
C MET A 1 68.59 -8.96 -6.85
N THR A 2 67.76 -9.22 -5.83
CA THR A 2 66.41 -9.78 -6.00
C THR A 2 65.58 -9.25 -4.85
N SER A 3 64.96 -8.09 -5.08
CA SER A 3 64.00 -7.44 -4.22
C SER A 3 62.63 -8.10 -4.42
N ASN A 4 62.14 -8.86 -3.42
CA ASN A 4 60.76 -9.31 -3.36
C ASN A 4 59.89 -8.20 -2.74
N SER A 5 59.06 -7.58 -3.57
CA SER A 5 57.98 -6.69 -3.16
C SER A 5 56.74 -7.51 -2.81
N ASN A 6 56.44 -7.63 -1.51
CA ASN A 6 55.15 -8.11 -1.04
C ASN A 6 54.12 -6.98 -1.16
N SER A 7 53.25 -7.05 -2.16
CA SER A 7 52.03 -6.26 -2.23
C SER A 7 50.94 -6.98 -1.43
N SER A 8 50.71 -6.52 -0.21
CA SER A 8 49.53 -6.87 0.58
C SER A 8 48.30 -6.19 -0.02
N SER A 9 47.52 -6.95 -0.79
CA SER A 9 46.17 -6.57 -1.18
C SER A 9 45.24 -6.72 0.03
N SER A 10 44.87 -5.58 0.62
CA SER A 10 43.75 -5.48 1.54
C SER A 10 42.47 -5.86 0.78
N SER A 11 42.01 -7.09 0.98
CA SER A 11 40.65 -7.48 0.64
C SER A 11 39.71 -6.74 1.58
N SER A 12 39.10 -5.67 1.07
CA SER A 12 37.90 -5.10 1.65
C SER A 12 36.81 -6.17 1.58
N SER A 13 36.56 -6.83 2.71
CA SER A 13 35.38 -7.65 2.93
C SER A 13 34.17 -6.74 2.82
N SER A 14 33.59 -6.64 1.62
CA SER A 14 32.22 -6.17 1.47
C SER A 14 31.35 -7.18 2.20
N SER A 15 30.87 -6.80 3.39
CA SER A 15 29.83 -7.56 4.06
C SER A 15 28.65 -7.62 3.11
N SER A 16 28.36 -8.82 2.61
CA SER A 16 27.14 -9.13 1.88
C SER A 16 25.97 -8.97 2.85
N SER A 17 25.57 -7.72 3.14
CA SER A 17 24.36 -7.43 3.91
C SER A 17 23.19 -8.14 3.23
N SER A 18 22.45 -8.94 4.00
CA SER A 18 21.22 -9.55 3.51
C SER A 18 20.28 -8.44 3.02
N ARG A 19 19.90 -8.52 1.75
CA ARG A 19 18.99 -7.55 1.13
C ARG A 19 17.56 -7.94 1.46
N GLY A 20 16.84 -7.04 2.14
CA GLY A 20 15.41 -7.16 2.37
C GLY A 20 14.60 -6.31 1.41
N ILE A 21 13.28 -6.44 1.50
CA ILE A 21 12.30 -5.61 0.81
C ILE A 21 11.37 -4.98 1.84
N LEU A 22 11.12 -3.68 1.69
CA LEU A 22 10.07 -2.96 2.40
C LEU A 22 8.86 -2.89 1.48
N ILE A 23 7.73 -3.41 1.94
CA ILE A 23 6.47 -3.44 1.18
C ILE A 23 5.44 -2.63 1.96
N PHE A 24 4.79 -1.69 1.29
CA PHE A 24 3.84 -0.77 1.91
C PHE A 24 2.47 -0.93 1.26
N ASP A 25 1.42 -0.90 2.06
CA ASP A 25 0.14 -0.40 1.58
C ASP A 25 0.24 1.09 1.24
N PHE A 26 -0.72 1.59 0.47
CA PHE A 26 -0.76 2.97 0.04
C PHE A 26 -1.66 3.84 0.91
N ASP A 27 -2.98 3.67 0.78
CA ASP A 27 -3.98 4.45 1.49
C ASP A 27 -3.92 4.21 2.99
N GLY A 28 -3.89 5.27 3.81
CA GLY A 28 -3.81 5.15 5.27
C GLY A 28 -2.42 4.74 5.80
N THR A 29 -1.56 4.18 4.96
CA THR A 29 -0.19 3.76 5.30
C THR A 29 0.87 4.74 4.79
N ILE A 30 1.06 4.84 3.46
CA ILE A 30 1.93 5.85 2.84
C ILE A 30 1.27 7.22 2.94
N THR A 31 -0.01 7.31 2.59
CA THR A 31 -0.81 8.52 2.77
C THR A 31 -1.45 8.53 4.15
N THR A 32 -1.79 9.70 4.67
CA THR A 32 -2.50 9.81 5.96
C THR A 32 -3.99 9.52 5.87
N GLN A 33 -4.52 9.32 4.66
CA GLN A 33 -5.95 9.21 4.39
C GLN A 33 -6.21 8.36 3.14
N ASP A 34 -7.42 7.84 3.03
CA ASP A 34 -7.93 7.21 1.81
C ASP A 34 -7.96 8.21 0.64
N THR A 35 -7.47 7.77 -0.51
CA THR A 35 -7.36 8.58 -1.73
C THR A 35 -8.37 8.22 -2.82
N ILE A 36 -9.26 7.25 -2.62
CA ILE A 36 -10.27 6.85 -3.61
C ILE A 36 -11.18 8.02 -3.99
N ASN A 37 -11.64 8.79 -2.99
CA ASN A 37 -12.41 10.01 -3.25
C ASN A 37 -11.61 11.07 -4.03
N THR A 38 -10.28 11.09 -3.88
CA THR A 38 -9.41 12.03 -4.62
C THR A 38 -9.26 11.55 -6.05
N LEU A 39 -8.97 10.27 -6.24
CA LEU A 39 -8.87 9.65 -7.56
C LEU A 39 -10.18 9.81 -8.35
N ALA A 40 -11.33 9.59 -7.72
CA ALA A 40 -12.64 9.73 -8.35
C ALA A 40 -12.95 11.16 -8.82
N SER A 41 -12.25 12.18 -8.32
CA SER A 41 -12.44 13.57 -8.78
C SER A 41 -11.61 13.91 -10.02
N LEU A 42 -10.67 13.05 -10.43
CA LEU A 42 -9.82 13.27 -11.60
C LEU A 42 -10.61 13.67 -12.85
N PRO A 43 -11.67 12.94 -13.27
CA PRO A 43 -12.36 13.26 -14.52
C PRO A 43 -12.92 14.68 -14.54
N THR A 44 -13.50 15.12 -13.41
CA THR A 44 -14.04 16.49 -13.26
C THR A 44 -12.94 17.56 -13.19
N SER A 45 -11.77 17.24 -12.64
CA SER A 45 -10.62 18.16 -12.57
C SER A 45 -9.88 18.27 -13.90
N HIS A 46 -9.84 17.21 -14.72
CA HIS A 46 -9.12 17.17 -15.99
C HIS A 46 -9.90 17.78 -17.15
N HIS A 47 -11.22 17.55 -17.19
CA HIS A 47 -12.12 18.06 -18.24
C HIS A 47 -13.47 18.52 -17.66
N PRO A 48 -13.55 19.73 -17.08
CA PRO A 48 -14.84 20.33 -16.75
C PRO A 48 -15.58 20.67 -18.05
N SER A 49 -16.46 19.77 -18.50
CA SER A 49 -17.22 19.87 -19.76
C SER A 49 -18.65 19.36 -19.57
N GLU A 50 -19.48 19.47 -20.62
CA GLU A 50 -20.81 18.82 -20.64
C GLU A 50 -20.73 17.29 -20.45
N GLU A 51 -19.59 16.67 -20.77
CA GLU A 51 -19.39 15.21 -20.68
C GLU A 51 -19.20 14.74 -19.23
N THR A 52 -18.76 15.62 -18.32
CA THR A 52 -18.66 15.31 -16.89
C THR A 52 -19.93 15.70 -16.11
N LYS A 53 -20.99 16.16 -16.79
CA LYS A 53 -22.31 16.36 -16.18
C LYS A 53 -22.87 15.01 -15.73
N GLY A 54 -23.18 14.91 -14.44
CA GLY A 54 -23.66 13.68 -13.82
C GLY A 54 -22.55 12.83 -13.17
N HIS A 55 -21.27 13.19 -13.28
CA HIS A 55 -20.20 12.49 -12.55
C HIS A 55 -20.38 12.53 -11.03
N GLY A 56 -20.81 13.66 -10.48
CA GLY A 56 -21.12 13.76 -9.05
C GLY A 56 -22.24 12.79 -8.64
N GLU A 57 -23.33 12.76 -9.41
CA GLU A 57 -24.47 11.87 -9.15
C GLU A 57 -24.09 10.39 -9.29
N LEU A 58 -23.32 10.04 -10.33
CA LEU A 58 -22.78 8.69 -10.53
C LEU A 58 -21.86 8.29 -9.37
N TRP A 59 -20.99 9.19 -8.93
CA TRP A 59 -20.09 8.94 -7.80
C TRP A 59 -20.86 8.72 -6.50
N GLU A 60 -21.86 9.56 -6.22
CA GLU A 60 -22.75 9.39 -5.07
C GLU A 60 -23.46 8.04 -5.10
N GLU A 61 -24.03 7.63 -6.26
CA GLU A 61 -24.68 6.32 -6.42
C GLU A 61 -23.70 5.15 -6.17
N ILE A 62 -22.47 5.26 -6.67
CA ILE A 62 -21.41 4.25 -6.45
C ILE A 62 -21.10 4.12 -4.96
N VAL A 63 -20.90 5.24 -4.26
CA VAL A 63 -20.57 5.27 -2.82
C VAL A 63 -21.73 4.75 -1.98
N GLU A 64 -22.96 5.21 -2.23
CA GLU A 64 -24.15 4.74 -1.52
C GLU A 64 -24.36 3.24 -1.71
N GLY A 65 -24.21 2.77 -2.95
CA GLY A 65 -24.28 1.35 -3.28
C GLY A 65 -23.22 0.52 -2.57
N TYR A 66 -21.98 0.99 -2.54
CA TYR A 66 -20.89 0.34 -1.81
C TYR A 66 -21.19 0.20 -0.32
N VAL A 67 -21.60 1.31 0.32
CA VAL A 67 -21.94 1.33 1.75
C VAL A 67 -23.08 0.36 2.05
N ALA A 68 -24.12 0.34 1.22
CA ALA A 68 -25.26 -0.55 1.38
C ALA A 68 -24.86 -2.03 1.22
N ASP A 69 -24.12 -2.37 0.17
CA ASP A 69 -23.68 -3.73 -0.13
C ASP A 69 -22.74 -4.25 0.97
N HIS A 70 -21.77 -3.44 1.41
CA HIS A 70 -20.85 -3.78 2.49
C HIS A 70 -21.59 -3.97 3.83
N ALA A 71 -22.53 -3.07 4.17
CA ALA A 71 -23.32 -3.18 5.40
C ALA A 71 -24.22 -4.43 5.39
N ALA A 72 -24.87 -4.71 4.27
CA ALA A 72 -25.72 -5.90 4.10
C ALA A 72 -24.90 -7.19 4.25
N HIS A 73 -23.74 -7.25 3.60
CA HIS A 73 -22.83 -8.40 3.69
C HIS A 73 -22.33 -8.60 5.12
N THR A 74 -21.84 -7.53 5.77
CA THR A 74 -21.35 -7.58 7.15
C THR A 74 -22.42 -8.07 8.12
N LYS A 75 -23.67 -7.61 7.95
CA LYS A 75 -24.80 -7.96 8.82
C LYS A 75 -25.23 -9.43 8.68
N THR A 76 -25.07 -10.01 7.49
CA THR A 76 -25.57 -11.36 7.16
C THR A 76 -24.48 -12.43 7.22
N TYR A 77 -23.21 -12.04 7.21
CA TYR A 77 -22.10 -12.96 7.35
C TYR A 77 -22.10 -13.64 8.72
N SER A 78 -21.86 -14.96 8.71
CA SER A 78 -21.71 -15.78 9.91
C SER A 78 -20.41 -16.59 9.82
N PRO A 79 -19.59 -16.65 10.88
CA PRO A 79 -19.82 -16.05 12.21
C PRO A 79 -19.67 -14.51 12.24
N ASP A 80 -20.39 -13.86 13.16
CA ASP A 80 -20.30 -12.40 13.39
C ASP A 80 -18.90 -11.96 13.85
N ALA A 81 -18.67 -10.65 13.90
CA ALA A 81 -17.35 -10.09 14.18
C ALA A 81 -16.76 -10.52 15.53
N ASP A 82 -17.58 -10.58 16.59
CA ASP A 82 -17.12 -10.94 17.93
C ASP A 82 -16.85 -12.45 18.04
N SER A 83 -17.54 -13.25 17.22
CA SER A 83 -17.42 -14.71 17.17
C SER A 83 -16.28 -15.19 16.26
N ARG A 84 -15.70 -14.33 15.42
CA ARG A 84 -14.46 -14.61 14.69
C ARG A 84 -13.29 -14.41 15.65
N THR A 85 -12.69 -15.49 16.14
CA THR A 85 -11.61 -15.41 17.14
C THR A 85 -10.30 -16.02 16.66
N THR A 86 -10.23 -16.40 15.39
CA THR A 86 -9.05 -17.01 14.78
C THR A 86 -8.71 -16.29 13.49
N LEU A 87 -7.42 -16.32 13.12
CA LEU A 87 -6.94 -15.78 11.85
C LEU A 87 -7.70 -16.35 10.66
N ALA A 88 -7.91 -17.67 10.61
CA ALA A 88 -8.59 -18.33 9.50
C ALA A 88 -10.03 -17.81 9.30
N GLN A 89 -10.80 -17.66 10.39
CA GLN A 89 -12.16 -17.13 10.33
C GLN A 89 -12.19 -15.67 9.86
N GLU A 90 -11.25 -14.83 10.32
CA GLU A 90 -11.18 -13.44 9.91
C GLU A 90 -10.78 -13.31 8.44
N LEU A 91 -9.82 -14.11 7.98
CA LEU A 91 -9.41 -14.14 6.57
C LEU A 91 -10.56 -14.62 5.66
N GLU A 92 -11.33 -15.64 6.08
CA GLU A 92 -12.50 -16.10 5.33
C GLU A 92 -13.55 -14.98 5.18
N TYR A 93 -13.79 -14.21 6.26
CA TYR A 93 -14.65 -13.04 6.19
C TYR A 93 -14.10 -11.98 5.22
N LEU A 94 -12.82 -11.66 5.30
CA LEU A 94 -12.20 -10.65 4.43
C LEU A 94 -12.23 -11.07 2.96
N GLU A 95 -12.05 -12.36 2.64
CA GLU A 95 -12.22 -12.86 1.27
C GLU A 95 -13.67 -12.78 0.79
N SER A 96 -14.63 -13.01 1.68
CA SER A 96 -16.05 -12.92 1.32
C SER A 96 -16.48 -11.50 0.89
N LEU A 97 -15.72 -10.46 1.28
CA LEU A 97 -15.96 -9.07 0.86
C LEU A 97 -15.72 -8.85 -0.64
N ARG A 98 -15.10 -9.80 -1.36
CA ARG A 98 -14.94 -9.69 -2.82
C ARG A 98 -16.25 -9.43 -3.55
N GLN A 99 -17.37 -9.99 -3.10
CA GLN A 99 -18.67 -9.77 -3.74
C GLN A 99 -19.14 -8.31 -3.66
N PRO A 100 -19.26 -7.70 -2.46
CA PRO A 100 -19.62 -6.29 -2.35
C PRO A 100 -18.58 -5.35 -2.98
N GLU A 101 -17.27 -5.62 -2.82
CA GLU A 101 -16.21 -4.82 -3.48
C GLU A 101 -16.30 -4.91 -5.02
N GLY A 102 -16.58 -6.10 -5.55
CA GLY A 102 -16.77 -6.29 -6.98
C GLY A 102 -18.00 -5.58 -7.54
N ALA A 103 -19.01 -5.31 -6.71
CA ALA A 103 -20.21 -4.58 -7.13
C ALA A 103 -19.91 -3.09 -7.36
N SER A 104 -19.16 -2.44 -6.47
CA SER A 104 -18.74 -1.03 -6.66
C SER A 104 -17.83 -0.89 -7.88
N ILE A 105 -16.87 -1.80 -8.05
CA ILE A 105 -15.96 -1.82 -9.20
C ILE A 105 -16.71 -1.99 -10.52
N ARG A 106 -17.74 -2.85 -10.57
CA ARG A 106 -18.60 -2.98 -11.76
C ARG A 106 -19.37 -1.69 -12.06
N LYS A 107 -19.80 -0.94 -11.04
CA LYS A 107 -20.49 0.35 -11.23
C LYS A 107 -19.52 1.43 -11.74
N VAL A 108 -18.30 1.50 -11.19
CA VAL A 108 -17.25 2.42 -11.68
C VAL A 108 -16.94 2.13 -13.15
N SER A 109 -16.63 0.88 -13.49
CA SER A 109 -16.29 0.47 -14.85
C SER A 109 -17.48 0.59 -15.82
N GLY A 110 -18.68 0.17 -15.40
CA GLY A 110 -19.88 0.20 -16.24
C GLY A 110 -20.47 1.59 -16.43
N GLY A 111 -20.25 2.50 -15.46
CA GLY A 111 -20.63 3.90 -15.54
C GLY A 111 -19.64 4.76 -16.32
N GLY A 112 -18.49 4.21 -16.73
CA GLY A 112 -17.48 4.95 -17.49
C GLY A 112 -16.86 6.10 -16.72
N LEU A 113 -16.75 6.01 -15.38
CA LEU A 113 -16.26 7.10 -14.53
C LEU A 113 -14.89 7.62 -14.98
N PHE A 114 -14.05 6.72 -15.49
CA PHE A 114 -12.70 7.02 -15.97
C PHE A 114 -12.53 6.85 -17.49
N ALA A 115 -13.63 6.87 -18.26
CA ALA A 115 -13.56 6.72 -19.71
C ALA A 115 -12.69 7.81 -20.33
N ASP A 116 -11.98 7.44 -21.40
CA ASP A 116 -11.08 8.30 -22.18
C ASP A 116 -9.86 8.90 -21.44
N LEU A 117 -9.66 8.56 -20.15
CA LEU A 117 -8.46 8.92 -19.39
C LEU A 117 -7.32 7.92 -19.64
N LYS A 118 -6.11 8.43 -19.82
CA LYS A 118 -4.89 7.66 -20.05
C LYS A 118 -4.03 7.59 -18.81
N GLU A 119 -3.08 6.67 -18.80
CA GLU A 119 -2.11 6.47 -17.71
C GLU A 119 -1.42 7.79 -17.30
N GLU A 120 -1.09 8.65 -18.27
CA GLU A 120 -0.45 9.94 -18.02
C GLU A 120 -1.34 10.92 -17.25
N ASP A 121 -2.66 10.89 -17.47
CA ASP A 121 -3.61 11.76 -16.78
C ASP A 121 -3.66 11.39 -15.29
N PHE A 122 -3.71 10.09 -14.97
CA PHE A 122 -3.64 9.59 -13.60
C PHE A 122 -2.32 9.95 -12.91
N ARG A 123 -1.21 9.76 -13.61
CA ARG A 123 0.12 10.05 -13.07
C ARG A 123 0.31 11.54 -12.80
N GLY A 124 -0.02 12.38 -13.78
CA GLY A 124 0.08 13.84 -13.63
C GLY A 124 -0.84 14.37 -12.53
N PHE A 125 -2.04 13.80 -12.39
CA PHE A 125 -2.93 14.15 -11.29
C PHE A 125 -2.37 13.72 -9.93
N GLY A 126 -1.86 12.50 -9.81
CA GLY A 126 -1.19 12.02 -8.60
C GLY A 126 -0.03 12.92 -8.17
N GLU A 127 0.77 13.41 -9.13
CA GLU A 127 1.84 14.38 -8.87
C GLU A 127 1.28 15.72 -8.37
N GLY A 128 0.24 16.25 -9.02
CA GLY A 128 -0.33 17.56 -8.71
C GLY A 128 -1.10 17.63 -7.38
N VAL A 129 -1.81 16.57 -6.98
CA VAL A 129 -2.65 16.58 -5.76
C VAL A 129 -1.86 16.67 -4.45
N VAL A 130 -0.58 16.37 -4.51
CA VAL A 130 0.37 16.54 -3.41
C VAL A 130 0.66 18.01 -3.16
N ASP A 131 1.08 18.72 -4.20
CA ASP A 131 1.60 20.08 -4.09
C ASP A 131 0.48 21.13 -4.11
N HIS A 132 -0.62 20.85 -4.82
CA HIS A 132 -1.65 21.82 -5.16
C HIS A 132 -3.06 21.43 -4.69
N GLY A 133 -3.26 20.19 -4.22
CA GLY A 133 -4.60 19.68 -3.90
C GLY A 133 -5.45 19.42 -5.15
N ARG A 134 -6.74 19.11 -4.97
CA ARG A 134 -7.64 18.72 -6.07
C ARG A 134 -7.94 19.84 -7.08
N GLY A 135 -7.80 21.10 -6.66
CA GLY A 135 -8.27 22.28 -7.40
C GLY A 135 -7.32 22.88 -8.45
N GLY A 136 -6.05 22.48 -8.52
CA GLY A 136 -5.11 22.87 -9.59
C GLY A 136 -4.83 24.38 -9.79
N HIS A 137 -5.49 25.28 -9.06
CA HIS A 137 -5.34 26.73 -9.17
C HIS A 137 -4.66 27.31 -7.93
N GLU A 138 -3.96 28.43 -8.09
CA GLU A 138 -3.22 29.19 -7.06
C GLU A 138 -4.06 29.66 -5.85
N GLN A 139 -5.36 29.33 -5.81
CA GLN A 139 -6.16 29.48 -4.60
C GLN A 139 -5.91 28.27 -3.72
N GLU A 140 -5.37 28.52 -2.53
CA GLU A 140 -5.21 27.59 -1.43
C GLU A 140 -6.38 26.60 -1.37
N GLY A 141 -6.22 25.43 -1.98
CA GLY A 141 -7.17 24.34 -1.81
C GLY A 141 -7.35 24.12 -0.31
N GLU A 142 -8.59 23.95 0.14
CA GLU A 142 -8.88 23.78 1.56
C GLU A 142 -7.96 22.69 2.13
N GLU A 143 -7.47 22.86 3.36
CA GLU A 143 -6.50 21.94 3.99
C GLU A 143 -6.95 20.46 3.93
N GLY A 144 -8.21 20.13 3.63
CA GLY A 144 -8.70 18.76 3.44
C GLY A 144 -8.43 18.11 2.08
N GLU A 145 -8.05 18.85 1.04
CA GLU A 145 -8.03 18.33 -0.34
C GLU A 145 -6.68 17.75 -0.82
N ARG A 146 -5.61 18.01 -0.06
CA ARG A 146 -4.26 17.57 -0.42
C ARG A 146 -4.01 16.13 0.02
N VAL A 147 -3.38 15.34 -0.87
CA VAL A 147 -2.87 14.02 -0.48
C VAL A 147 -1.59 14.24 0.33
N ARG A 148 -1.68 13.99 1.64
CA ARG A 148 -0.53 14.10 2.55
C ARG A 148 0.13 12.74 2.74
N LEU A 149 1.45 12.73 2.61
CA LEU A 149 2.24 11.57 3.04
C LEU A 149 2.35 11.52 4.55
N ARG A 150 2.40 10.30 5.07
CA ARG A 150 2.61 10.03 6.47
C ARG A 150 4.02 10.47 6.88
N ARG A 151 4.08 11.06 8.06
CA ARG A 151 5.29 11.66 8.61
C ARG A 151 6.47 10.68 8.60
N GLY A 152 7.63 11.16 8.15
CA GLY A 152 8.88 10.40 8.09
C GLY A 152 8.99 9.39 6.94
N PHE A 153 7.96 9.22 6.09
CA PHE A 153 7.97 8.21 5.03
C PHE A 153 9.13 8.41 4.05
N LYS A 154 9.35 9.65 3.61
CA LYS A 154 10.42 10.01 2.66
C LYS A 154 11.79 9.66 3.22
N GLU A 155 12.11 10.13 4.42
CA GLU A 155 13.38 9.88 5.09
C GLU A 155 13.60 8.39 5.35
N PHE A 156 12.52 7.66 5.66
CA PHE A 156 12.53 6.22 5.87
C PHE A 156 12.90 5.48 4.58
N VAL A 157 12.18 5.73 3.49
CA VAL A 157 12.45 5.09 2.19
C VAL A 157 13.85 5.42 1.67
N SER A 158 14.26 6.70 1.73
CA SER A 158 15.61 7.12 1.30
C SER A 158 16.71 6.36 2.06
N LYS A 159 16.59 6.26 3.39
CA LYS A 159 17.57 5.55 4.23
C LYS A 159 17.73 4.08 3.82
N TYR A 160 16.62 3.35 3.63
CA TYR A 160 16.69 1.91 3.33
C TYR A 160 17.11 1.65 1.89
N ARG A 161 16.71 2.51 0.95
CA ARG A 161 17.17 2.46 -0.44
C ARG A 161 18.68 2.65 -0.53
N GLU A 162 19.26 3.61 0.22
CA GLU A 162 20.73 3.80 0.31
C GLU A 162 21.44 2.57 0.90
N GLN A 163 20.76 1.81 1.76
CA GLN A 163 21.26 0.55 2.30
C GLN A 163 21.02 -0.65 1.37
N GLY A 164 20.50 -0.41 0.16
CA GLY A 164 20.29 -1.42 -0.86
C GLY A 164 19.07 -2.32 -0.64
N TRP A 165 18.11 -1.89 0.18
CA TRP A 165 16.79 -2.52 0.29
C TRP A 165 15.93 -2.19 -0.92
N GLU A 166 15.12 -3.16 -1.30
CA GLU A 166 14.09 -2.97 -2.32
C GLU A 166 12.86 -2.32 -1.71
N ILE A 167 12.15 -1.54 -2.52
CA ILE A 167 10.96 -0.81 -2.11
C ILE A 167 9.79 -1.25 -3.00
N GLY A 168 8.71 -1.67 -2.37
CA GLY A 168 7.52 -2.17 -3.04
C GLY A 168 6.25 -1.56 -2.47
N VAL A 169 5.23 -1.41 -3.30
CA VAL A 169 3.89 -0.98 -2.90
C VAL A 169 2.89 -2.01 -3.38
N VAL A 170 1.97 -2.40 -2.50
CA VAL A 170 0.86 -3.30 -2.80
C VAL A 170 -0.43 -2.62 -2.38
N SER A 171 -1.35 -2.40 -3.30
CA SER A 171 -2.59 -1.66 -2.99
C SER A 171 -3.80 -2.19 -3.74
N VAL A 172 -4.96 -2.07 -3.10
CA VAL A 172 -6.28 -2.30 -3.75
C VAL A 172 -6.83 -1.04 -4.41
N ASN A 173 -6.11 0.09 -4.33
CA ASN A 173 -6.47 1.31 -5.02
C ASN A 173 -6.66 1.06 -6.53
N TRP A 174 -7.53 1.82 -7.17
CA TRP A 174 -7.96 1.57 -8.55
C TRP A 174 -6.94 1.96 -9.62
N SER A 175 -5.93 2.78 -9.28
CA SER A 175 -4.94 3.24 -10.27
C SER A 175 -3.50 3.19 -9.75
N ARG A 176 -2.75 2.22 -10.27
CA ARG A 176 -1.29 2.10 -10.13
C ARG A 176 -0.58 3.36 -10.59
N ASP A 177 -1.05 4.00 -11.66
CA ASP A 177 -0.41 5.19 -12.22
C ASP A 177 -0.65 6.44 -11.38
N PHE A 178 -1.81 6.54 -10.72
CA PHE A 178 -2.06 7.55 -9.70
C PHE A 178 -1.11 7.39 -8.50
N ILE A 179 -0.95 6.17 -7.97
CA ILE A 179 0.02 5.88 -6.89
C ILE A 179 1.42 6.30 -7.30
N LYS A 180 1.85 5.92 -8.52
CA LYS A 180 3.17 6.30 -9.04
C LYS A 180 3.34 7.82 -9.08
N GLY A 181 2.31 8.56 -9.48
CA GLY A 181 2.35 10.03 -9.46
C GLY A 181 2.56 10.60 -8.05
N VAL A 182 1.76 10.15 -7.08
CA VAL A 182 1.85 10.62 -5.69
C VAL A 182 3.23 10.34 -5.07
N ILE A 183 3.80 9.17 -5.32
CA ILE A 183 5.12 8.78 -4.80
C ILE A 183 6.25 9.55 -5.52
N THR A 184 6.13 9.77 -6.84
CA THR A 184 7.16 10.43 -7.65
C THR A 184 7.41 11.86 -7.20
N ALA A 185 6.35 12.64 -6.97
CA ALA A 185 6.44 14.03 -6.52
C ALA A 185 7.32 14.19 -5.25
N HIS A 186 7.35 13.17 -4.39
CA HIS A 186 8.01 13.25 -3.10
C HIS A 186 9.43 12.68 -3.06
N CYS A 187 9.71 11.65 -3.86
CA CYS A 187 11.01 10.96 -3.83
C CYS A 187 12.12 11.68 -4.63
N GLY A 188 11.83 12.83 -5.26
CA GLY A 188 12.85 13.79 -5.73
C GLY A 188 13.79 13.30 -6.83
N GLY A 189 13.40 12.27 -7.60
CA GLY A 189 14.23 11.68 -8.65
C GLY A 189 13.63 10.49 -9.37
N GLY A 190 12.29 10.37 -9.37
CA GLY A 190 11.55 9.28 -10.01
C GLY A 190 11.18 8.12 -9.08
N VAL A 191 10.09 7.43 -9.40
CA VAL A 191 9.75 6.07 -8.93
C VAL A 191 10.75 5.00 -9.39
N ASP A 192 11.85 5.37 -10.05
CA ASP A 192 12.90 4.44 -10.49
C ASP A 192 13.37 3.60 -9.30
N GLY A 193 13.01 2.32 -9.29
CA GLY A 193 13.31 1.35 -8.24
C GLY A 193 12.22 1.12 -7.18
N VAL A 194 11.05 1.77 -7.27
CA VAL A 194 9.85 1.42 -6.50
C VAL A 194 8.92 0.57 -7.37
N GLU A 195 8.67 -0.66 -6.95
CA GLU A 195 7.77 -1.57 -7.64
C GLU A 195 6.35 -1.42 -7.11
N VAL A 196 5.36 -1.14 -7.97
CA VAL A 196 3.97 -0.92 -7.55
C VAL A 196 3.07 -2.01 -8.16
N VAL A 197 2.43 -2.80 -7.29
CA VAL A 197 1.43 -3.81 -7.63
C VAL A 197 0.07 -3.31 -7.14
N ALA A 198 -0.76 -2.84 -8.06
CA ALA A 198 -2.09 -2.32 -7.79
C ALA A 198 -2.96 -2.46 -9.04
N ASN A 199 -4.25 -2.14 -8.93
CA ASN A 199 -5.14 -2.14 -10.08
C ASN A 199 -4.77 -1.06 -11.11
N GLY A 200 -5.15 -1.28 -12.36
CA GLY A 200 -5.03 -0.32 -13.45
C GLY A 200 -6.40 0.15 -13.94
N ILE A 201 -6.37 1.20 -14.77
CA ILE A 201 -7.54 1.64 -15.52
C ILE A 201 -7.27 1.43 -17.00
N ARG A 202 -8.12 0.63 -17.64
CA ARG A 202 -7.99 0.30 -19.06
C ARG A 202 -8.52 1.43 -19.95
N TYR A 203 -7.68 1.91 -20.86
CA TYR A 203 -8.08 2.83 -21.91
C TYR A 203 -8.63 2.09 -23.15
N PRO A 204 -9.66 2.63 -23.85
CA PRO A 204 -10.41 3.86 -23.54
C PRO A 204 -11.60 3.65 -22.60
N GLU A 205 -11.96 2.41 -22.24
CA GLU A 205 -13.23 2.13 -21.57
C GLU A 205 -13.32 2.68 -20.13
N GLY A 206 -12.19 2.99 -19.49
CA GLY A 206 -12.16 3.44 -18.10
C GLY A 206 -12.42 2.30 -17.10
N ALA A 207 -12.32 1.05 -17.52
CA ALA A 207 -12.60 -0.11 -16.69
C ALA A 207 -11.43 -0.42 -15.74
N ILE A 208 -11.73 -0.68 -14.47
CA ILE A 208 -10.74 -1.15 -13.50
C ILE A 208 -10.31 -2.58 -13.86
N GLU A 209 -9.01 -2.81 -13.89
CA GLU A 209 -8.39 -4.11 -14.16
C GLU A 209 -7.34 -4.47 -13.12
N GLY A 210 -7.11 -5.78 -12.92
CA GLY A 210 -6.05 -6.25 -12.04
C GLY A 210 -4.66 -6.02 -12.64
N PRO A 211 -3.61 -6.01 -11.80
CA PRO A 211 -2.23 -5.96 -12.28
C PRO A 211 -1.91 -7.18 -13.15
N GLU A 212 -1.32 -6.95 -14.32
CA GLU A 212 -0.93 -8.00 -15.26
C GLU A 212 0.05 -9.02 -14.64
N GLU A 213 0.84 -8.57 -13.67
CA GLU A 213 1.82 -9.39 -12.97
C GLU A 213 1.17 -10.46 -12.07
N LEU A 214 -0.09 -10.26 -11.66
CA LEU A 214 -0.88 -11.27 -10.97
C LEU A 214 -1.63 -12.12 -12.00
N ARG A 215 -1.31 -13.42 -12.03
CA ARG A 215 -1.93 -14.39 -12.95
C ARG A 215 -3.45 -14.28 -12.88
N GLY A 216 -4.07 -14.01 -14.04
CA GLY A 216 -5.52 -13.93 -14.20
C GLY A 216 -6.05 -12.52 -14.45
N GLY A 217 -5.26 -11.46 -14.22
CA GLY A 217 -5.70 -10.07 -14.42
C GLY A 217 -6.92 -9.69 -13.56
N GLU A 218 -7.16 -10.45 -12.49
CA GLU A 218 -8.27 -10.23 -11.58
C GLU A 218 -8.01 -8.97 -10.75
N VAL A 219 -9.03 -8.13 -10.66
CA VAL A 219 -8.96 -6.90 -9.85
C VAL A 219 -8.69 -7.25 -8.39
N MET A 220 -7.69 -6.59 -7.81
CA MET A 220 -7.31 -6.71 -6.41
C MET A 220 -8.33 -5.97 -5.53
N MET A 221 -8.90 -6.68 -4.57
CA MET A 221 -9.95 -6.17 -3.68
C MET A 221 -9.80 -6.64 -2.22
N THR A 222 -9.05 -7.73 -1.99
CA THR A 222 -9.07 -8.48 -0.73
C THR A 222 -7.69 -8.62 -0.09
N ALA A 223 -7.67 -9.15 1.13
CA ALA A 223 -6.43 -9.45 1.83
C ALA A 223 -5.57 -10.50 1.12
N GLY A 224 -6.19 -11.52 0.53
CA GLY A 224 -5.52 -12.53 -0.28
C GLY A 224 -4.95 -11.95 -1.57
N ASP A 225 -5.61 -10.97 -2.19
CA ASP A 225 -5.03 -10.28 -3.35
C ASP A 225 -3.76 -9.53 -3.00
N LYS A 226 -3.78 -8.77 -1.89
CA LYS A 226 -2.58 -8.10 -1.38
C LYS A 226 -1.48 -9.11 -1.03
N LEU A 227 -1.82 -10.25 -0.43
CA LEU A 227 -0.84 -11.30 -0.13
C LEU A 227 -0.17 -11.82 -1.41
N ARG A 228 -0.94 -12.09 -2.48
CA ARG A 228 -0.39 -12.47 -3.79
C ARG A 228 0.53 -11.39 -4.36
N GLY A 229 0.17 -10.11 -4.22
CA GLY A 229 1.00 -8.97 -4.61
C GLY A 229 2.32 -8.89 -3.83
N MET A 230 2.25 -9.11 -2.51
CA MET A 230 3.43 -9.15 -1.64
C MET A 230 4.37 -10.30 -2.01
N GLU A 231 3.83 -11.50 -2.27
CA GLU A 231 4.61 -12.67 -2.68
C GLU A 231 5.29 -12.46 -4.04
N LEU A 232 4.59 -11.84 -5.00
CA LEU A 232 5.16 -11.45 -6.28
C LEU A 232 6.39 -10.53 -6.09
N LEU A 233 6.26 -9.49 -5.26
CA LEU A 233 7.36 -8.57 -4.97
C LEU A 233 8.51 -9.25 -4.23
N ARG A 234 8.22 -10.15 -3.28
CA ARG A 234 9.21 -10.96 -2.58
C ARG A 234 10.05 -11.82 -3.54
N GLN A 235 9.44 -12.32 -4.61
CA GLN A 235 10.08 -13.21 -5.59
C GLN A 235 10.77 -12.46 -6.74
N LYS A 236 10.38 -11.22 -7.03
CA LYS A 236 10.95 -10.41 -8.12
C LYS A 236 12.42 -10.10 -7.83
N GLY A 237 13.29 -9.99 -8.85
CA GLY A 237 14.70 -9.61 -8.71
C GLY A 237 15.72 -10.76 -8.70
N ASP A 238 16.99 -10.43 -8.95
CA ASP A 238 18.08 -11.40 -9.21
C ASP A 238 18.79 -11.86 -7.94
N ASN A 239 18.01 -12.41 -6.99
CA ASN A 239 18.57 -13.04 -5.80
C ASN A 239 18.86 -14.50 -6.10
N LYS A 240 20.12 -14.81 -6.37
CA LYS A 240 20.70 -16.16 -6.56
C LYS A 240 20.41 -17.12 -5.38
N GLY A 241 19.16 -17.52 -5.20
CA GLY A 241 18.70 -18.46 -4.18
C GLY A 241 18.69 -17.96 -2.73
N ARG A 242 18.76 -16.65 -2.47
CA ARG A 242 18.68 -16.09 -1.10
C ARG A 242 17.28 -15.53 -0.83
N GLU A 243 16.66 -16.02 0.23
CA GLU A 243 15.38 -15.53 0.73
C GLU A 243 15.49 -14.08 1.21
N LYS A 244 14.62 -13.20 0.70
CA LYS A 244 14.53 -11.79 1.11
C LYS A 244 13.77 -11.70 2.42
N LYS A 245 14.29 -10.88 3.34
CA LYS A 245 13.52 -10.43 4.50
C LYS A 245 12.44 -9.46 4.06
N VAL A 246 11.20 -9.72 4.45
CA VAL A 246 10.03 -8.90 4.10
C VAL A 246 9.58 -8.14 5.34
N VAL A 247 9.56 -6.81 5.22
CA VAL A 247 8.84 -5.95 6.18
C VAL A 247 7.61 -5.40 5.48
N TYR A 248 6.44 -5.65 6.05
CA TYR A 248 5.17 -5.17 5.49
C TYR A 248 4.57 -4.08 6.38
N PHE A 249 4.12 -2.99 5.78
CA PHE A 249 3.43 -1.88 6.45
C PHE A 249 1.99 -1.80 5.95
N GLY A 250 1.03 -1.74 6.86
CA GLY A 250 -0.39 -1.62 6.53
C GLY A 250 -1.20 -1.06 7.72
N ASP A 251 -2.35 -0.46 7.45
CA ASP A 251 -3.19 0.16 8.49
C ASP A 251 -4.57 -0.50 8.62
N SER A 252 -4.95 -1.33 7.66
CA SER A 252 -6.32 -1.84 7.52
C SER A 252 -6.42 -3.36 7.61
N THR A 253 -7.65 -3.87 7.78
CA THR A 253 -7.88 -5.32 7.76
C THR A 253 -7.58 -5.96 6.40
N THR A 254 -7.53 -5.18 5.31
CA THR A 254 -7.09 -5.72 4.01
C THR A 254 -5.61 -6.08 4.01
N ASP A 255 -4.83 -5.59 4.96
CA ASP A 255 -3.40 -5.90 5.09
C ASP A 255 -3.13 -7.10 6.00
N LEU A 256 -4.17 -7.66 6.63
CA LEU A 256 -4.03 -8.67 7.69
C LEU A 256 -3.19 -9.87 7.23
N ALA A 257 -3.45 -10.38 6.03
CA ALA A 257 -2.72 -11.52 5.49
C ALA A 257 -1.22 -11.21 5.28
N CYS A 258 -0.91 -10.04 4.73
CA CYS A 258 0.46 -9.60 4.51
C CYS A 258 1.22 -9.35 5.81
N LEU A 259 0.58 -8.68 6.77
CA LEU A 259 1.17 -8.33 8.07
C LEU A 259 1.57 -9.58 8.87
N VAL A 260 0.74 -10.62 8.86
CA VAL A 260 1.01 -11.87 9.58
C VAL A 260 2.04 -12.72 8.84
N GLU A 261 2.07 -12.68 7.50
CA GLU A 261 2.99 -13.51 6.72
C GLU A 261 4.41 -12.93 6.64
N ALA A 262 4.58 -11.61 6.73
CA ALA A 262 5.88 -10.95 6.69
C ALA A 262 6.85 -11.40 7.82
N ASP A 263 8.16 -11.20 7.62
CA ASP A 263 9.15 -11.37 8.71
C ASP A 263 8.94 -10.30 9.79
N LEU A 264 8.47 -9.11 9.40
CA LEU A 264 8.00 -8.09 10.31
C LEU A 264 6.77 -7.40 9.73
N GLY A 265 5.62 -7.59 10.37
CA GLY A 265 4.43 -6.78 10.14
C GLY A 265 4.47 -5.52 11.00
N VAL A 266 4.25 -4.36 10.38
CA VAL A 266 4.14 -3.08 11.06
C VAL A 266 2.75 -2.49 10.79
N VAL A 267 1.91 -2.53 11.81
CA VAL A 267 0.61 -1.84 11.77
C VAL A 267 0.85 -0.34 11.90
N VAL A 268 0.44 0.42 10.90
CA VAL A 268 0.52 1.87 10.92
C VAL A 268 -0.82 2.42 11.42
N CYS A 269 -0.84 3.07 12.57
CA CYS A 269 -2.08 3.57 13.14
C CYS A 269 -1.84 4.76 14.08
N ASP A 270 -2.65 5.80 13.95
CA ASP A 270 -2.53 7.02 14.77
C ASP A 270 -2.80 6.77 16.27
N ARG A 271 -3.55 5.71 16.61
CA ARG A 271 -4.06 5.44 17.96
C ARG A 271 -4.00 3.95 18.29
N GLU A 272 -3.86 3.64 19.58
CA GLU A 272 -3.71 2.26 20.07
C GLU A 272 -5.02 1.42 19.98
N GLU A 273 -6.15 2.09 19.75
CA GLU A 273 -7.48 1.48 19.57
C GLU A 273 -7.95 1.40 18.11
N GLY A 274 -7.02 1.48 17.14
CA GLY A 274 -7.34 1.33 15.72
C GLY A 274 -8.06 0.01 15.39
N LYS A 275 -8.96 0.02 14.40
CA LYS A 275 -9.79 -1.14 14.02
C LYS A 275 -8.95 -2.40 13.75
N LEU A 276 -7.85 -2.27 13.00
CA LEU A 276 -6.94 -3.39 12.73
C LEU A 276 -6.28 -3.92 14.02
N LEU A 277 -5.82 -3.05 14.92
CA LEU A 277 -5.23 -3.47 16.20
C LEU A 277 -6.24 -4.24 17.06
N MET A 278 -7.49 -3.78 17.11
CA MET A 278 -8.57 -4.45 17.82
C MET A 278 -8.88 -5.82 17.19
N THR A 279 -8.90 -5.92 15.86
CA THR A 279 -9.04 -7.19 15.15
C THR A 279 -7.88 -8.14 15.46
N LEU A 280 -6.63 -7.68 15.40
CA LEU A 280 -5.44 -8.49 15.70
C LEU A 280 -5.46 -9.03 17.14
N ARG A 281 -5.80 -8.18 18.11
CA ARG A 281 -5.97 -8.59 19.52
C ARG A 281 -7.09 -9.62 19.68
N ARG A 282 -8.24 -9.39 19.04
CA ARG A 282 -9.40 -10.31 19.09
C ARG A 282 -9.04 -11.71 18.56
N ILE A 283 -8.25 -11.79 17.50
CA ILE A 283 -7.85 -13.07 16.89
C ILE A 283 -6.55 -13.66 17.47
N GLY A 284 -6.04 -13.08 18.57
CA GLY A 284 -4.97 -13.67 19.39
C GLY A 284 -3.55 -13.16 19.15
N PHE A 285 -3.35 -12.11 18.35
CA PHE A 285 -2.02 -11.52 18.14
C PHE A 285 -1.65 -10.48 19.19
N GLY A 286 -0.42 -10.58 19.71
CA GLY A 286 0.23 -9.51 20.44
C GLY A 286 0.80 -8.49 19.45
N VAL A 287 0.40 -7.23 19.57
CA VAL A 287 0.89 -6.15 18.71
C VAL A 287 1.38 -5.01 19.61
N PRO A 288 2.59 -5.12 20.20
CA PRO A 288 3.14 -4.06 21.04
C PRO A 288 3.52 -2.84 20.18
N HIS A 289 3.54 -1.67 20.83
CA HIS A 289 4.06 -0.46 20.21
C HIS A 289 5.56 -0.64 19.91
N VAL A 290 6.02 -0.13 18.77
CA VAL A 290 7.37 -0.33 18.26
C VAL A 290 8.47 0.11 19.25
N GLY A 291 8.22 1.18 20.00
CA GLY A 291 9.16 1.68 21.02
C GLY A 291 9.37 0.74 22.23
N GLY A 292 8.49 -0.24 22.44
CA GLY A 292 8.60 -1.24 23.51
C GLY A 292 9.00 -2.63 23.02
N TYR A 293 9.14 -2.82 21.71
CA TYR A 293 9.39 -4.13 21.12
C TYR A 293 10.86 -4.56 21.28
N LYS A 294 11.07 -5.81 21.72
CA LYS A 294 12.40 -6.37 22.01
C LYS A 294 12.81 -7.52 21.08
N GLY A 295 12.03 -7.78 20.02
CA GLY A 295 12.19 -8.95 19.17
C GLY A 295 11.45 -10.17 19.72
N GLU A 296 11.00 -11.04 18.83
CA GLU A 296 10.42 -12.35 19.17
C GLU A 296 11.42 -13.48 18.90
N GLU A 297 11.47 -14.45 19.81
CA GLU A 297 12.17 -15.72 19.58
C GLU A 297 11.39 -16.53 18.51
N GLY A 298 11.83 -16.46 17.26
CA GLY A 298 11.17 -17.15 16.15
C GLY A 298 11.26 -16.44 14.79
N GLY A 299 11.68 -15.17 14.78
CA GLY A 299 12.06 -14.46 13.55
C GLY A 299 10.93 -13.81 12.75
N LYS A 300 9.65 -14.07 13.10
CA LYS A 300 8.51 -13.25 12.68
C LYS A 300 8.11 -12.32 13.83
N GLY A 301 7.70 -11.09 13.52
CA GLY A 301 7.24 -10.14 14.53
C GLY A 301 6.09 -9.28 14.02
N LEU A 302 5.23 -8.82 14.93
CA LEU A 302 4.12 -7.93 14.62
C LEU A 302 4.09 -6.78 15.61
N VAL A 303 4.20 -5.55 15.12
CA VAL A 303 4.28 -4.33 15.95
C VAL A 303 3.36 -3.25 15.40
N TRP A 304 3.15 -2.19 16.16
CA TRP A 304 2.49 -0.98 15.64
C TRP A 304 3.26 0.30 15.90
N ALA A 305 3.06 1.29 15.04
CA ALA A 305 3.65 2.62 15.13
C ALA A 305 2.67 3.66 14.55
N ARG A 306 2.79 4.92 14.99
CA ARG A 306 1.97 6.03 14.46
C ARG A 306 2.43 6.48 13.08
N ASP A 307 3.74 6.49 12.88
CA ASP A 307 4.37 7.00 11.68
C ASP A 307 5.76 6.39 11.46
N PHE A 308 6.39 6.77 10.35
CA PHE A 308 7.70 6.24 9.98
C PHE A 308 8.86 6.85 10.78
N GLU A 309 8.65 7.97 11.49
CA GLU A 309 9.65 8.48 12.43
C GLU A 309 9.78 7.55 13.64
N GLU A 310 8.67 7.05 14.17
CA GLU A 310 8.69 6.09 15.28
C GLU A 310 9.32 4.75 14.88
N VAL A 311 8.96 4.24 13.70
CA VAL A 311 9.59 3.02 13.16
C VAL A 311 11.10 3.23 13.05
N ARG A 312 11.54 4.34 12.45
CA ARG A 312 12.96 4.66 12.31
C ARG A 312 13.67 4.84 13.65
N GLY A 313 13.02 5.47 14.62
CA GLY A 313 13.57 5.74 15.94
C GLY A 313 13.71 4.49 16.81
N SER A 314 12.86 3.49 16.58
CA SER A 314 12.88 2.22 17.32
C SER A 314 14.04 1.29 16.97
N GLY A 315 14.55 1.38 15.73
CA GLY A 315 15.53 0.43 15.22
C GLY A 315 14.99 -0.98 14.93
N VAL A 316 13.65 -1.16 14.86
CA VAL A 316 13.02 -2.49 14.75
C VAL A 316 13.39 -3.22 13.46
N VAL A 317 13.48 -2.49 12.35
CA VAL A 317 13.83 -3.06 11.04
C VAL A 317 15.30 -3.45 10.99
N GLU A 318 16.19 -2.66 11.60
CA GLU A 318 17.61 -3.01 11.78
C GLU A 318 17.80 -4.21 12.72
N GLY A 319 16.85 -4.45 13.62
CA GLY A 319 16.80 -5.67 14.43
C GLY A 319 16.73 -6.94 13.58
N LEU A 320 16.03 -6.91 12.45
CA LEU A 320 15.93 -8.05 11.52
C LEU A 320 17.22 -8.33 10.72
N MET A 321 18.15 -7.37 10.69
CA MET A 321 19.42 -7.51 9.98
C MET A 321 20.52 -8.19 10.80
N ARG A 322 20.31 -8.33 12.12
CA ARG A 322 21.27 -8.93 13.06
C ARG A 322 21.05 -10.42 13.20
#